data_AF-A0A933QHY1-F1
#
_entry.id   AF-A0A933QHY1-F1
#
_cell.length_a   1.000
_cell.length_b   1.000
_cell.length_c   1.000
_cell.angle_alpha   90.00
_cell.angle_beta   90.00
_cell.angle_gamma   90.00
#
_symmetry.space_group_name_H-M   'P 1'
#
loop_
_entity.id
_entity.type
_entity.pdbx_description
1 polymer ?
#
loop_
_entity_poly.entity_id
_entity_poly.type
_entity_poly.pdbx_seq_one_letter_code
_entity_poly.pdbx_strand_id
1 'polypeptide(L)'
;MKIIVYCLMPNHFHLILKQLTDNGVSRFVSNVSNGYAKYFNTKHQRVGPLFQGPFKAVRVETDEQLLHLTRYVHLNPVTAFLIKPKDLENYSWSSLGEYLGEKNKGICTVGMVRNFFKNTDDYRKFVLDQVDYARELEKIKHLTFEEG
;
A
#
# COMPACT_ATOMS: atom_id res chain seq x y z
N MET A 1 -6.32 -13.08 9.57
CA MET A 1 -5.84 -11.76 9.08
C MET A 1 -6.81 -11.27 8.01
N LYS A 2 -7.03 -9.96 7.89
CA LYS A 2 -7.66 -9.38 6.69
C LYS A 2 -6.73 -8.36 6.07
N ILE A 3 -6.59 -8.39 4.75
CA ILE A 3 -5.92 -7.33 4.00
C ILE A 3 -6.96 -6.25 3.72
N ILE A 4 -6.68 -5.02 4.10
CA ILE A 4 -7.55 -3.87 3.86
C ILE A 4 -7.08 -3.15 2.60
N VAL A 5 -5.79 -2.85 2.53
CA VAL A 5 -5.15 -2.16 1.41
C VAL A 5 -3.78 -2.77 1.14
N TYR A 6 -3.37 -2.83 -0.13
CA TYR A 6 -1.97 -3.06 -0.50
C TYR A 6 -1.52 -2.12 -1.63
N CYS A 7 -0.23 -1.84 -1.63
CA CYS A 7 0.49 -1.30 -2.78
C CYS A 7 1.89 -1.92 -2.82
N LEU A 8 2.22 -2.60 -3.91
CA LEU A 8 3.52 -3.21 -4.14
C LEU A 8 4.32 -2.32 -5.10
N MET A 9 5.57 -2.04 -4.75
CA MET A 9 6.52 -1.29 -5.58
C MET A 9 7.82 -2.11 -5.73
N PRO A 10 8.68 -1.79 -6.72
CA PRO A 10 9.89 -2.59 -6.97
C PRO A 10 10.83 -2.73 -5.77
N ASN A 11 10.89 -1.71 -4.91
CA ASN A 11 11.82 -1.63 -3.78
C ASN A 11 11.17 -1.93 -2.41
N HIS A 12 9.85 -1.78 -2.26
CA HIS A 12 9.13 -2.06 -1.01
C HIS A 12 7.63 -2.23 -1.25
N PHE A 13 6.89 -2.62 -0.20
CA PHE A 13 5.44 -2.73 -0.23
C PHE A 13 4.82 -2.06 1.00
N HIS A 14 3.58 -1.61 0.85
CA HIS A 14 2.75 -1.06 1.92
C HIS A 14 1.49 -1.91 2.08
N LEU A 15 1.13 -2.21 3.32
CA LEU A 15 -0.04 -3.00 3.67
C LEU A 15 -0.80 -2.33 4.82
N ILE A 16 -2.13 -2.28 4.69
CA ILE A 16 -3.02 -2.02 5.83
C ILE A 16 -3.70 -3.34 6.16
N LEU A 17 -3.51 -3.81 7.39
CA LEU A 17 -3.93 -5.13 7.83
C LEU A 17 -4.82 -5.03 9.07
N LYS A 18 -5.89 -5.82 9.12
CA LYS A 18 -6.68 -6.02 10.34
C LYS A 18 -6.31 -7.34 11.00
N GLN A 19 -5.67 -7.25 12.16
CA GLN A 19 -5.37 -8.38 13.01
C GLN A 19 -6.67 -9.04 13.51
N LEU A 20 -6.77 -10.37 13.36
CA LEU A 20 -7.90 -11.16 13.85
C LEU A 20 -7.54 -12.06 15.04
N THR A 21 -6.24 -12.25 15.27
CA THR A 21 -5.67 -13.12 16.30
C THR A 21 -4.38 -12.49 16.79
N ASP A 22 -4.02 -12.74 18.04
CA ASP A 22 -2.78 -12.21 18.61
C ASP A 22 -1.55 -12.58 17.78
N ASN A 23 -0.65 -11.62 17.61
CA ASN A 23 0.56 -11.72 16.79
C ASN A 23 0.30 -12.09 15.32
N GLY A 24 -0.94 -11.92 14.84
CA GLY A 24 -1.34 -12.29 13.49
C GLY A 24 -0.60 -11.50 12.41
N VAL A 25 -0.33 -10.20 12.63
CA VAL A 25 0.39 -9.35 11.65
C VAL A 25 1.81 -9.85 11.48
N SER A 26 2.56 -10.01 12.58
CA SER A 26 3.94 -10.46 12.55
C SER A 26 4.07 -11.83 11.86
N ARG A 27 3.16 -12.76 12.17
CA ARG A 27 3.15 -14.08 11.53
C ARG A 27 2.83 -14.01 10.04
N PHE A 28 1.85 -13.20 9.66
CA PHE A 28 1.45 -13.02 8.27
C PHE A 28 2.61 -12.43 7.43
N VAL A 29 3.19 -11.32 7.88
CA VAL A 29 4.29 -10.65 7.17
C VAL A 29 5.52 -11.56 7.11
N SER A 30 5.87 -12.25 8.20
CA SER A 30 6.97 -13.21 8.22
C SER A 30 6.78 -14.31 7.19
N ASN A 31 5.60 -14.93 7.13
CA ASN A 31 5.33 -16.00 6.18
C ASN A 31 5.37 -15.53 4.73
N VAL A 32 4.77 -14.37 4.43
CA VAL A 32 4.78 -13.78 3.07
C VAL A 32 6.19 -13.44 2.64
N SER A 33 6.95 -12.74 3.47
CA SER A 33 8.33 -12.33 3.16
C SER A 33 9.24 -13.54 2.99
N ASN A 34 9.18 -14.52 3.89
CA ASN A 34 10.02 -15.72 3.78
C ASN A 34 9.67 -16.57 2.55
N GLY A 35 8.37 -16.72 2.26
CA GLY A 35 7.90 -17.42 1.07
C GLY A 35 8.39 -16.76 -0.22
N TYR A 36 8.24 -15.43 -0.32
CA TYR A 36 8.70 -14.67 -1.49
C TYR A 36 10.23 -14.67 -1.62
N ALA A 37 10.96 -14.47 -0.53
CA ALA A 37 12.42 -14.52 -0.54
C ALA A 37 12.94 -15.88 -1.01
N LYS A 38 12.34 -16.98 -0.53
CA LYS A 38 12.67 -18.33 -0.98
C LYS A 38 12.38 -18.50 -2.46
N TYR A 39 11.19 -18.15 -2.92
CA TYR A 39 10.81 -18.23 -4.34
C TYR A 39 11.79 -17.44 -5.22
N PHE A 40 12.06 -16.19 -4.89
CA PHE A 40 12.93 -15.31 -5.65
C PHE A 40 14.36 -15.84 -5.70
N ASN A 41 14.91 -16.22 -4.55
CA ASN A 41 16.27 -16.77 -4.48
C ASN A 41 16.40 -18.07 -5.28
N THR A 42 15.42 -18.98 -5.19
CA THR A 42 15.41 -20.22 -6.01
C THR A 42 15.31 -19.90 -7.50
N LYS A 43 14.42 -19.00 -7.90
CA LYS A 43 14.21 -18.63 -9.31
C LYS A 43 15.44 -17.97 -9.94
N HIS A 44 16.15 -17.15 -9.17
CA HIS A 44 17.29 -16.35 -9.65
C HIS A 44 18.65 -16.93 -9.22
N GLN A 45 18.68 -18.15 -8.65
CA GLN A 45 19.89 -18.81 -8.15
C GLN A 45 20.72 -17.92 -7.20
N ARG A 46 20.03 -17.08 -6.43
CA ARG A 46 20.64 -16.12 -5.50
C ARG A 46 20.75 -16.75 -4.10
N VAL A 47 21.80 -16.37 -3.37
CA VAL A 47 21.99 -16.72 -1.96
C VAL A 47 21.93 -15.45 -1.12
N GLY A 48 21.40 -15.56 0.10
CA GLY A 48 21.35 -14.47 1.07
C GLY A 48 19.99 -13.78 1.23
N PRO A 49 19.90 -12.79 2.14
CA PRO A 49 18.64 -12.12 2.48
C PRO A 49 18.11 -11.29 1.30
N LEU A 50 16.81 -11.37 1.03
CA LEU A 50 16.16 -10.50 0.02
C LEU A 50 15.73 -9.16 0.62
N PHE A 51 15.19 -9.16 1.83
CA PHE A 51 14.75 -7.97 2.54
C PHE A 51 15.85 -7.44 3.47
N GLN A 52 16.02 -6.13 3.51
CA GLN A 52 17.15 -5.47 4.21
C GLN A 52 16.84 -5.07 5.66
N GLY A 53 15.74 -5.55 6.25
CA GLY A 53 15.40 -5.24 7.64
C GLY A 53 14.04 -5.78 8.08
N PRO A 54 13.67 -5.58 9.36
CA PRO A 54 12.36 -5.93 9.86
C PRO A 54 11.27 -5.02 9.26
N PHE A 55 10.03 -5.51 9.26
CA PHE A 55 8.89 -4.67 8.91
C PHE A 55 8.65 -3.63 10.01
N LYS A 56 8.19 -2.44 9.62
CA LYS A 56 7.68 -1.42 10.54
C LYS A 56 6.16 -1.51 10.57
N ALA A 57 5.56 -1.33 11.75
CA ALA A 57 4.12 -1.32 11.92
C ALA A 57 3.70 -0.18 12.83
N VAL A 58 2.62 0.51 12.45
CA VAL A 58 1.99 1.56 13.23
C VAL A 58 0.53 1.15 13.46
N ARG A 59 0.05 1.26 14.69
CA ARG A 59 -1.34 0.95 15.03
C ARG A 59 -2.23 2.06 14.51
N VAL A 60 -3.33 1.67 13.85
CA VAL A 60 -4.40 2.58 13.46
C VAL A 60 -5.44 2.60 14.58
N GLU A 61 -5.74 3.78 15.09
CA GLU A 61 -6.60 3.96 16.26
C GLU A 61 -7.96 4.55 15.91
N THR A 62 -8.07 5.29 14.80
CA THR A 62 -9.31 5.95 14.38
C THR A 62 -9.67 5.64 12.93
N ASP A 63 -10.96 5.80 12.62
CA ASP A 63 -11.46 5.66 11.25
C ASP A 63 -10.89 6.73 10.31
N GLU A 64 -10.72 7.96 10.81
CA GLU A 64 -10.08 9.04 10.06
C GLU A 64 -8.63 8.69 9.68
N GLN A 65 -7.84 8.17 10.62
CA GLN A 65 -6.50 7.66 10.34
C GLN A 65 -6.54 6.56 9.27
N LEU A 66 -7.48 5.61 9.38
CA LEU A 66 -7.65 4.55 8.40
C LEU A 66 -7.93 5.09 6.99
N LEU A 67 -8.83 6.08 6.86
CA LEU A 67 -9.17 6.71 5.59
C LEU A 67 -7.96 7.40 4.96
N HIS A 68 -7.25 8.23 5.74
CA HIS A 68 -6.06 8.93 5.24
C HIS A 68 -4.92 7.97 4.88
N LEU A 69 -4.71 6.90 5.66
CA LEU A 69 -3.72 5.87 5.34
C LEU A 69 -4.07 5.13 4.06
N THR A 70 -5.35 4.84 3.82
CA THR A 70 -5.82 4.17 2.59
C THR A 70 -5.46 5.02 1.36
N ARG A 71 -5.74 6.33 1.40
CA ARG A 71 -5.31 7.30 0.37
C ARG A 71 -3.79 7.31 0.23
N TYR A 72 -3.05 7.45 1.33
CA TYR A 72 -1.60 7.46 1.31
C TYR A 72 -1.02 6.23 0.61
N VAL A 73 -1.48 5.02 0.97
CA VAL A 73 -1.00 3.77 0.38
C VAL A 73 -1.33 3.68 -1.11
N HIS A 74 -2.50 4.15 -1.55
CA HIS A 74 -2.85 4.16 -2.98
C HIS A 74 -2.01 5.18 -3.76
N LEU A 75 -1.70 6.35 -3.18
CA LEU A 75 -0.90 7.38 -3.84
C LEU A 75 0.61 7.08 -3.91
N ASN A 76 1.10 6.08 -3.16
CA ASN A 76 2.53 5.77 -3.03
C ASN A 76 3.29 5.63 -4.37
N PRO A 77 2.78 4.94 -5.41
CA PRO A 77 3.47 4.82 -6.69
C PRO A 77 3.69 6.18 -7.37
N VAL A 78 2.77 7.13 -7.18
CA VAL A 78 2.88 8.48 -7.73
C VAL A 78 3.84 9.33 -6.91
N THR A 79 3.74 9.27 -5.58
CA THR A 79 4.61 10.05 -4.68
C THR A 79 6.06 9.58 -4.76
N ALA A 80 6.30 8.27 -4.96
CA ALA A 80 7.61 7.70 -5.19
C ALA A 80 8.13 7.90 -6.63
N PHE A 81 7.43 8.69 -7.46
CA PHE A 81 7.77 8.97 -8.86
C PHE A 81 7.88 7.72 -9.76
N LEU A 82 7.29 6.59 -9.37
CA LEU A 82 7.29 5.35 -10.16
C LEU A 82 6.37 5.47 -11.38
N ILE A 83 5.27 6.21 -11.25
CA ILE A 83 4.28 6.44 -12.31
C ILE A 83 3.81 7.90 -12.34
N LYS A 84 3.19 8.33 -13.43
CA LYS A 84 2.55 9.66 -13.49
C LYS A 84 1.15 9.59 -12.84
N PRO A 85 0.62 10.71 -12.29
CA PRO A 85 -0.72 10.75 -11.69
C PRO A 85 -1.82 10.13 -12.57
N LYS A 86 -1.78 10.41 -13.87
CA LYS A 86 -2.75 9.88 -14.86
C LYS A 86 -2.75 8.35 -15.00
N ASP A 87 -1.69 7.69 -14.58
CA ASP A 87 -1.51 6.24 -14.71
C ASP A 87 -1.88 5.49 -13.41
N LEU A 88 -2.23 6.23 -12.35
CA LEU A 88 -2.46 5.70 -11.00
C LEU A 88 -3.54 4.61 -10.96
N GLU A 89 -4.67 4.85 -11.60
CA GLU A 89 -5.80 3.91 -11.58
C GLU A 89 -5.48 2.61 -12.33
N ASN A 90 -4.61 2.68 -13.34
CA ASN A 90 -4.16 1.53 -14.10
C ASN A 90 -2.99 0.77 -13.43
N TYR A 91 -2.54 1.22 -12.25
CA TYR A 91 -1.42 0.58 -11.55
C TYR A 91 -1.83 -0.76 -10.93
N SER A 92 -1.56 -1.83 -11.68
CA SER A 92 -2.01 -3.20 -11.39
C SER A 92 -1.52 -3.76 -10.05
N TRP A 93 -0.40 -3.25 -9.54
CA TRP A 93 0.26 -3.70 -8.31
C TRP A 93 -0.27 -2.99 -7.05
N SER A 94 -1.46 -2.39 -7.12
CA SER A 94 -2.18 -1.86 -5.96
C SER A 94 -3.58 -2.43 -5.85
N SER A 95 -4.16 -2.25 -4.66
CA SER A 95 -5.57 -2.56 -4.41
C SER A 95 -6.52 -1.46 -4.89
N LEU A 96 -6.06 -0.37 -5.51
CA LEU A 96 -6.93 0.73 -5.96
C LEU A 96 -8.00 0.23 -6.92
N GLY A 97 -7.65 -0.60 -7.91
CA GLY A 97 -8.65 -1.21 -8.81
C GLY A 97 -9.70 -2.07 -8.10
N GLU A 98 -9.39 -2.69 -6.96
CA GLU A 98 -10.41 -3.40 -6.14
C GLU A 98 -11.39 -2.42 -5.50
N TYR A 99 -10.88 -1.26 -5.08
CA TYR A 99 -11.68 -0.19 -4.54
C TYR A 99 -12.48 0.55 -5.61
N LEU A 100 -12.05 0.55 -6.87
CA LEU A 100 -12.76 1.20 -7.97
C LEU A 100 -13.78 0.27 -8.65
N GLY A 101 -13.89 -0.98 -8.20
CA GLY A 101 -14.83 -1.96 -8.78
C GLY A 101 -14.35 -2.56 -10.10
N GLU A 102 -13.07 -2.38 -10.46
CA GLU A 102 -12.47 -2.87 -11.69
C GLU A 102 -12.01 -4.34 -11.58
N LYS A 103 -11.89 -4.85 -10.35
CA LYS A 103 -11.47 -6.23 -10.05
C LYS A 103 -12.63 -7.05 -9.46
N ASN A 104 -13.18 -7.98 -10.24
CA ASN A 104 -14.30 -8.84 -9.83
C ASN A 104 -13.99 -9.80 -8.65
N LYS A 105 -12.70 -10.08 -8.37
CA LYS A 105 -12.25 -10.95 -7.27
C LYS A 105 -10.91 -10.47 -6.70
N GLY A 106 -10.97 -9.47 -5.84
CA GLY A 106 -9.84 -8.95 -5.08
C GLY A 106 -9.49 -9.78 -3.83
N ILE A 107 -8.36 -9.48 -3.18
CA ILE A 107 -7.95 -10.07 -1.89
C ILE A 107 -8.27 -9.16 -0.70
N CYS A 108 -8.66 -7.91 -0.95
CA CYS A 108 -8.93 -6.93 0.09
C CYS A 108 -10.36 -7.01 0.61
N THR A 109 -10.51 -6.77 1.93
CA THR A 109 -11.81 -6.51 2.56
C THR A 109 -12.19 -5.04 2.36
N VAL A 110 -12.48 -4.67 1.11
CA VAL A 110 -12.70 -3.26 0.70
C VAL A 110 -13.84 -2.58 1.48
N GLY A 111 -14.86 -3.34 1.89
CA GLY A 111 -16.01 -2.85 2.65
C GLY A 111 -15.66 -2.12 3.96
N MET A 112 -14.52 -2.42 4.57
CA MET A 112 -14.10 -1.72 5.80
C MET A 112 -13.79 -0.25 5.60
N VAL A 113 -13.51 0.17 4.37
CA VAL A 113 -13.22 1.56 4.01
C VAL A 113 -14.27 2.11 3.04
N ARG A 114 -14.71 1.28 2.09
CA ARG A 114 -15.73 1.63 1.09
C ARG A 114 -17.05 2.08 1.70
N ASN A 115 -17.43 1.55 2.86
CA ASN A 115 -18.70 1.88 3.52
C ASN A 115 -18.74 3.31 4.10
N PHE A 116 -17.60 4.02 4.16
CA PHE A 116 -17.56 5.44 4.54
C PHE A 116 -17.95 6.37 3.38
N PHE A 117 -18.08 5.85 2.16
CA PHE A 117 -18.38 6.62 0.95
C PHE A 117 -19.74 6.19 0.39
N LYS A 118 -20.46 7.12 -0.24
CA LYS A 118 -21.79 6.80 -0.80
C LYS A 118 -21.69 5.87 -2.00
N ASN A 119 -20.62 6.01 -2.78
CA ASN A 119 -20.38 5.25 -3.99
C ASN A 119 -18.88 5.19 -4.32
N THR A 120 -18.54 4.61 -5.47
CA THR A 120 -17.16 4.50 -5.93
C THR A 120 -16.52 5.82 -6.30
N ASP A 121 -17.27 6.71 -6.92
CA ASP A 121 -16.75 7.99 -7.40
C ASP A 121 -16.37 8.90 -6.23
N ASP A 122 -17.11 8.84 -5.12
CA ASP A 122 -16.76 9.56 -3.89
C ASP A 122 -15.41 9.09 -3.32
N TYR A 123 -15.15 7.78 -3.31
CA TYR A 123 -13.85 7.24 -2.90
C TYR A 123 -12.74 7.63 -3.88
N ARG A 124 -13.01 7.50 -5.19
CA ARG A 124 -12.07 7.88 -6.26
C ARG A 124 -11.66 9.35 -6.11
N LYS A 125 -12.64 10.24 -5.97
CA LYS A 125 -12.43 11.66 -5.72
C LYS A 125 -11.63 11.89 -4.45
N PHE A 126 -11.99 11.24 -3.36
CA PHE A 126 -11.21 11.30 -2.12
C PHE A 126 -9.74 10.94 -2.34
N VAL A 127 -9.41 9.92 -3.12
CA VAL A 127 -8.00 9.59 -3.40
C VAL A 127 -7.34 10.65 -4.29
N LEU A 128 -7.98 11.04 -5.39
CA LEU A 128 -7.40 11.91 -6.41
C LEU A 128 -7.25 13.38 -5.98
N ASP A 129 -8.11 13.88 -5.09
CA ASP A 129 -8.09 15.27 -4.59
C ASP A 129 -6.78 15.68 -3.87
N GLN A 130 -5.87 14.73 -3.61
CA GLN A 130 -4.60 14.97 -2.94
C GLN A 130 -3.38 14.48 -3.74
N VAL A 131 -3.57 14.05 -4.98
CA VAL A 131 -2.48 13.47 -5.78
C VAL A 131 -1.34 14.48 -6.00
N ASP A 132 -1.68 15.74 -6.29
CA ASP A 132 -0.69 16.79 -6.55
C ASP A 132 -0.02 17.26 -5.26
N TYR A 133 -0.81 17.51 -4.21
CA TYR A 133 -0.29 17.90 -2.89
C TYR A 133 0.66 16.85 -2.30
N ALA A 134 0.29 15.56 -2.36
CA ALA A 134 1.14 14.48 -1.88
C ALA A 134 2.46 14.40 -2.66
N ARG A 135 2.42 14.64 -3.98
CA ARG A 135 3.60 14.66 -4.82
C ARG A 135 4.49 15.86 -4.55
N GLU A 136 3.92 17.03 -4.29
CA GLU A 136 4.66 18.24 -3.90
C GLU A 136 5.34 18.09 -2.54
N LEU A 137 4.64 17.55 -1.54
CA LEU A 137 5.23 17.26 -0.23
C LEU A 137 6.44 16.35 -0.33
N GLU A 138 6.39 15.30 -1.16
CA GLU A 138 7.54 14.40 -1.32
C GLU A 138 8.71 15.09 -2.03
N LYS A 139 8.46 16.02 -2.98
CA LYS A 139 9.54 16.86 -3.56
C LYS A 139 10.20 17.73 -2.50
N ILE A 140 9.40 18.41 -1.66
CA ILE A 140 9.92 19.26 -0.59
C ILE A 140 10.75 18.41 0.37
N LYS A 141 10.24 17.24 0.74
CA LYS A 141 10.95 16.27 1.57
C LYS A 141 12.32 15.94 0.96
N HIS A 142 12.37 15.50 -0.30
CA HIS A 142 13.64 15.22 -0.98
C HIS A 142 14.61 16.40 -0.97
N LEU A 143 14.14 17.62 -1.22
CA LEU A 143 14.97 18.83 -1.17
C LEU A 143 15.51 19.12 0.25
N THR A 144 14.74 18.84 1.29
CA THR A 144 15.15 19.08 2.70
C THR A 144 16.05 18.00 3.28
N PHE A 145 16.06 16.79 2.73
CA PHE A 145 16.89 15.66 3.21
C PHE A 145 18.17 15.45 2.39
N GLU A 146 18.44 16.28 1.37
CA GLU A 146 19.75 16.31 0.68
C GLU A 146 20.82 17.12 1.43
N GLU A 147 20.51 17.70 2.61
CA GLU A 147 21.46 18.47 3.44
C GLU A 147 21.78 17.85 4.82
N GLY A 148 21.56 16.55 5.04
CA GLY A 148 21.76 15.88 6.34
C GLY A 148 22.77 14.74 6.35
#